data_AF-A0A976CT22-F1
#
_entry.id   AF-A0A976CT22-F1
#
_cell.length_a   1.000
_cell.length_b   1.000
_cell.length_c   1.000
_cell.angle_alpha   90.00
_cell.angle_beta   90.00
_cell.angle_gamma   90.00
#
_symmetry.space_group_name_H-M   'P 1'
#
loop_
_entity.id
_entity.type
_entity.pdbx_description
1 polymer ?
#
loop_
_entity_poly.entity_id
_entity_poly.type
_entity_poly.pdbx_seq_one_letter_code
_entity_poly.pdbx_strand_id
1 'polypeptide(L)' 'IPKEIRKSMNLQPGQRLQLKEVDGKIEISPILTPDQFLGYLKKRANVPFVREKTDRPLP' A
#
# COMPACT_ATOMS: atom_id res chain seq x y z
N ILE A 1 4.61 -4.85 17.49
CA ILE A 1 5.22 -4.89 16.13
C ILE A 1 6.70 -4.50 16.23
N PRO A 2 7.64 -5.39 15.86
CA PRO A 2 9.08 -5.11 15.82
C PRO A 2 9.42 -3.79 15.09
N LYS A 3 10.51 -3.13 15.51
CA LYS A 3 10.93 -1.83 14.94
C LYS A 3 11.16 -1.90 13.43
N GLU A 4 11.75 -2.99 12.96
CA GLU A 4 12.07 -3.23 11.54
C GLU A 4 10.80 -3.33 10.69
N ILE A 5 9.80 -4.07 11.16
CA ILE A 5 8.51 -4.21 10.47
C ILE A 5 7.80 -2.85 10.40
N ARG A 6 7.77 -2.10 11.51
CA ARG A 6 7.19 -0.73 11.54
C ARG A 6 7.86 0.20 10.52
N LYS A 7 9.20 0.19 10.45
CA LYS A 7 9.94 1.00 9.47
C LYS A 7 9.66 0.58 8.04
N SER A 8 9.71 -0.73 7.75
CA SER A 8 9.47 -1.24 6.40
C SER A 8 8.08 -0.87 5.89
N MET A 9 7.07 -0.90 6.75
CA MET A 9 5.67 -0.60 6.45
C MET A 9 5.30 0.88 6.66
N ASN A 10 6.26 1.72 7.07
CA ASN A 10 6.06 3.13 7.40
C ASN A 10 4.92 3.38 8.42
N LEU A 11 4.77 2.49 9.41
CA LEU A 11 3.72 2.58 10.42
C LEU A 11 4.01 3.69 11.43
N GLN A 12 3.07 4.63 11.58
CA GLN A 12 3.16 5.73 12.55
C GLN A 12 2.45 5.37 13.87
N PRO A 13 2.94 5.85 15.02
CA PRO A 13 2.20 5.75 16.28
C PRO A 13 0.79 6.34 16.15
N GLY A 14 -0.23 5.64 16.64
CA GLY A 14 -1.64 6.06 16.53
C GLY A 14 -2.30 5.78 15.18
N GLN A 15 -1.58 5.23 14.20
CA GLN A 15 -2.15 4.83 12.92
C GLN A 15 -3.15 3.67 13.08
N ARG A 16 -4.28 3.76 12.38
CA ARG A 16 -5.29 2.71 12.37
C ARG A 16 -4.82 1.50 11.55
N LEU A 17 -5.06 0.31 12.09
CA LEU A 17 -4.73 -0.96 11.48
C LEU A 17 -6.00 -1.81 11.34
N GLN A 18 -6.07 -2.57 10.26
CA GLN A 18 -7.00 -3.66 10.10
C GLN A 18 -6.32 -4.95 10.56
N LEU A 19 -7.03 -5.71 11.40
CA LEU A 19 -6.63 -7.03 11.86
C LEU A 19 -7.58 -8.06 11.26
N LYS A 20 -7.04 -9.12 10.68
CA LYS A 20 -7.83 -10.22 10.13
C LYS A 20 -7.18 -11.54 10.49
N GLU A 21 -7.97 -12.52 10.88
CA GLU A 21 -7.50 -13.90 11.00
C GLU A 21 -7.67 -14.60 9.65
N VAL A 22 -6.57 -15.15 9.12
CA VAL A 22 -6.51 -15.89 7.86
C VAL A 22 -5.60 -17.10 8.06
N ASP A 23 -6.12 -18.31 7.84
CA ASP A 23 -5.38 -19.57 7.95
C ASP A 23 -4.61 -19.74 9.28
N GLY A 24 -5.25 -19.36 10.40
CA GLY A 24 -4.65 -19.42 11.74
C GLY A 24 -3.55 -18.38 11.99
N LYS A 25 -3.41 -17.38 11.11
CA LYS A 25 -2.46 -16.27 11.23
C LYS A 25 -3.22 -14.96 11.39
N ILE A 26 -2.63 -14.04 12.14
CA ILE A 26 -3.13 -12.66 12.23
C ILE A 26 -2.44 -11.83 11.14
N GLU A 27 -3.21 -11.44 10.13
CA GLU A 27 -2.81 -10.44 9.16
C GLU A 27 -3.04 -9.04 9.74
N ILE A 28 -2.02 -8.18 9.56
CA ILE A 28 -2.04 -6.79 10.01
C ILE A 28 -1.82 -5.90 8.80
N SER A 29 -2.83 -5.12 8.43
CA SER A 29 -2.78 -4.21 7.28
C SER A 29 -3.02 -2.76 7.74
N PRO A 30 -2.20 -1.79 7.33
CA PRO A 30 -2.49 -0.39 7.62
C PRO A 30 -3.74 0.07 6.87
N ILE A 31 -4.60 0.83 7.53
CA ILE A 31 -5.68 1.55 6.85
C ILE A 31 -5.05 2.79 6.22
N LEU A 32 -5.01 2.80 4.88
CA LEU A 32 -4.41 3.86 4.09
C LEU A 32 -5.51 4.75 3.51
N THR A 33 -5.33 6.07 3.56
CA THR A 33 -6.12 6.99 2.75
C THR A 33 -5.74 6.84 1.27
N PRO A 34 -6.59 7.26 0.31
CA PRO A 34 -6.24 7.23 -1.12
C PRO A 34 -4.88 7.88 -1.43
N ASP A 35 -4.57 9.02 -0.81
CA ASP A 35 -3.28 9.72 -0.99
C ASP A 35 -2.08 8.90 -0.49
N GLN A 36 -2.24 8.24 0.65
CA GLN A 36 -1.22 7.36 1.22
C GLN A 36 -1.04 6.09 0.38
N PHE A 37 -2.13 5.59 -0.22
CA PHE A 37 -2.10 4.44 -1.11
C PHE A 37 -1.35 4.74 -2.42
N LEU A 38 -1.56 5.93 -3.01
CA LEU A 38 -0.78 6.43 -4.15
C LEU A 38 0.72 6.46 -3.85
N GLY A 39 1.11 6.96 -2.68
CA GLY A 39 2.52 6.97 -2.24
C GLY A 39 3.07 5.57 -1.97
N TYR A 40 2.24 4.66 -1.44
CA TYR A 40 2.60 3.26 -1.18
C TYR A 40 2.89 2.50 -2.49
N LEU A 41 2.02 2.64 -3.50
CA LEU A 41 2.21 2.01 -4.80
C LEU A 41 3.48 2.50 -5.48
N LYS A 42 3.70 3.82 -5.53
CA LYS A 42 4.90 4.39 -6.17
C LYS A 42 6.23 3.96 -5.52
N LYS A 43 6.23 3.68 -4.21
CA LYS A 43 7.45 3.34 -3.45
C LYS A 43 7.75 1.85 -3.35
N ARG A 44 6.72 0.99 -3.36
CA ARG A 44 6.89 -0.46 -3.18
C ARG A 44 6.62 -1.27 -4.42
N ALA A 45 5.59 -0.90 -5.18
CA ALA A 45 5.32 -1.53 -6.44
C ALA A 45 6.18 -0.77 -7.45
N ASN A 46 7.33 -1.33 -7.82
CA ASN A 46 8.15 -0.81 -8.92
C ASN A 46 7.39 -1.01 -10.24
N VAL A 47 6.23 -0.37 -10.36
CA VAL A 47 5.32 -0.47 -11.49
C VAL A 47 5.87 0.48 -12.53
N PRO A 48 6.45 -0.02 -13.63
CA PRO A 48 6.88 0.84 -14.71
C PRO A 48 5.66 1.56 -15.24
N PHE A 49 5.58 2.86 -14.96
CA PHE A 49 4.56 3.71 -15.55
C PHE A 49 4.97 4.03 -16.98
N VAL A 50 4.42 3.28 -17.94
CA VAL A 50 4.53 3.60 -19.36
C VAL A 50 3.35 4.49 -19.71
N ARG A 51 3.62 5.76 -19.99
CA ARG A 51 2.60 6.69 -20.51
C ARG A 51 2.14 6.16 -21.87
N GLU A 52 0.86 5.84 -22.02
CA GLU A 52 0.27 5.53 -23.33
C GLU A 52 0.57 6.70 -24.28
N LYS A 53 1.25 6.43 -25.40
CA LYS A 53 1.66 7.45 -26.39
C LYS A 53 0.53 7.81 -27.37
N THR A 54 -0.50 6.99 -27.41
CA THR A 54 -1.63 7.10 -28.34
C THR A 54 -2.91 7.15 -27.52
N ASP A 55 -3.69 8.20 -27.74
CA ASP A 55 -5.04 8.29 -27.17
C ASP A 55 -5.88 7.14 -27.70
N ARG A 56 -6.69 6.54 -26.83
CA ARG A 56 -7.63 5.51 -27.25
C ARG A 56 -8.69 6.18 -28.13
N PRO A 57 -9.02 5.61 -29.30
CA PRO A 57 -10.13 6.12 -30.09
C PRO A 57 -11.40 6.09 -29.25
N LEU A 58 -12.11 7.22 -29.21
CA LEU A 58 -13.40 7.32 -28.56
C LEU A 58 -14.43 6.48 -29.35
N PRO A 59 -15.32 5.75 -28.67
CA PRO A 59 -16.41 5.03 -29.32
C PRO A 59 -17.43 5.97 -29.98
#